data_AF-A0A8B9KS06-F1
#
_entry.id   AF-A0A8B9KS06-F1
#
_cell.length_a   1.000
_cell.length_b   1.000
_cell.length_c   1.000
_cell.angle_alpha   90.00
_cell.angle_beta   90.00
_cell.angle_gamma   90.00
#
_symmetry.space_group_name_H-M   'P 1'
#
loop_
_entity.id
_entity.type
_entity.pdbx_description
1 polymer ?
#
loop_
_entity_poly.entity_id
_entity_poly.type
_entity_poly.pdbx_seq_one_letter_code
_entity_poly.pdbx_strand_id
1 'polypeptide(L)'
;MSFFFIYFFFSSSSSFSVPFFSPLFSQSKTEQRTTVFLNHFRDVAVALLIALRWLTQARWLRHLRKLGSTDVSSGESEQLRNGGAVLALFTDFSGFIITAASPVTSRERYSTMAALFSCCFDCGRASSGHVTLKEMPTVQLDTHHMGTDVVIVKSGRRICGTGGCIANAPLHQNKSYFEFKIQSTGVWGVGVATQKANLNQVPLGRDAHSLVLRQDGTVYHNNEEKNKLPANSLPQEGDILGVTYDHVELNLYLNGKNMNCPASGIRGTVFPVVYVDDSAILDCQFTDFYHPPPQGYQKILFEQQIF
;
A
#
# COMPACT_ATOMS: atom_id res chain seq x y z
N MET A 1 -11.79 -1.96 78.50
CA MET A 1 -11.08 -3.11 77.91
C MET A 1 -10.61 -2.72 76.51
N SER A 2 -9.29 -2.82 76.32
CA SER A 2 -8.56 -3.13 75.07
C SER A 2 -8.69 -2.22 73.82
N PHE A 3 -7.63 -1.42 73.64
CA PHE A 3 -6.81 -1.18 72.43
C PHE A 3 -7.25 -1.76 71.08
N PHE A 4 -7.17 -0.94 70.01
CA PHE A 4 -6.13 -1.11 68.98
C PHE A 4 -5.84 0.21 68.23
N PHE A 5 -4.54 0.48 68.08
CA PHE A 5 -3.87 1.55 67.34
C PHE A 5 -3.75 1.15 65.85
N ILE A 6 -3.68 2.13 64.93
CA ILE A 6 -2.51 2.36 64.06
C ILE A 6 -2.71 3.67 63.27
N TYR A 7 -1.65 4.47 63.32
CA TYR A 7 -1.40 5.77 62.68
C TYR A 7 -1.12 5.65 61.18
N PHE A 8 -1.38 6.71 60.41
CA PHE A 8 -0.33 7.32 59.59
C PHE A 8 -0.53 8.84 59.45
N PHE A 9 0.53 9.55 59.83
CA PHE A 9 0.81 10.96 59.60
C PHE A 9 1.00 11.25 58.10
N PHE A 10 0.55 12.40 57.60
CA PHE A 10 1.50 13.39 57.05
C PHE A 10 0.92 14.81 57.07
N SER A 11 1.83 15.74 57.35
CA SER A 11 1.65 17.11 57.79
C SER A 11 1.41 18.09 56.62
N SER A 12 0.65 19.14 56.95
CA SER A 12 0.63 20.49 56.37
C SER A 12 2.01 20.95 55.86
N SER A 13 2.12 21.77 54.81
CA SER A 13 1.80 23.21 54.88
C SER A 13 1.80 23.89 53.49
N SER A 14 0.70 24.61 53.23
CA SER A 14 0.55 25.92 52.58
C SER A 14 1.67 26.56 51.74
N SER A 15 1.29 27.06 50.56
CA SER A 15 1.52 28.47 50.18
C SER A 15 0.48 28.98 49.18
N PHE A 16 0.03 30.20 49.44
CA PHE A 16 -1.04 31.01 48.86
C PHE A 16 -0.72 31.54 47.45
N SER A 17 -1.73 31.70 46.57
CA SER A 17 -1.97 32.96 45.83
C SER A 17 -3.28 32.93 45.02
N VAL A 18 -3.94 34.08 45.04
CA VAL A 18 -5.28 34.45 44.56
C VAL A 18 -5.42 34.44 43.02
N PRO A 19 -6.64 34.33 42.47
CA PRO A 19 -6.87 34.21 41.03
C PRO A 19 -6.86 35.59 40.35
N PHE A 20 -6.14 35.71 39.24
CA PHE A 20 -6.22 36.85 38.33
C PHE A 20 -6.89 36.42 37.03
N PHE A 21 -7.85 37.23 36.60
CA PHE A 21 -8.74 37.02 35.47
C PHE A 21 -8.03 37.24 34.11
N SER A 22 -8.55 36.55 33.09
CA SER A 22 -8.50 36.81 31.62
C SER A 22 -7.65 35.85 30.78
N PRO A 23 -8.00 35.59 29.50
CA PRO A 23 -9.33 35.34 28.96
C PRO A 23 -9.39 34.01 28.18
N LEU A 24 -10.63 33.53 28.06
CA LEU A 24 -11.06 32.40 27.26
C LEU A 24 -10.75 32.65 25.76
N PHE A 25 -9.72 32.01 25.20
CA PHE A 25 -9.59 31.93 23.74
C PHE A 25 -10.38 30.73 23.24
N SER A 26 -11.65 30.99 22.95
CA SER A 26 -12.52 30.13 22.18
C SER A 26 -11.97 30.02 20.76
N GLN A 27 -11.25 28.94 20.44
CA GLN A 27 -11.05 28.59 19.04
C GLN A 27 -12.39 28.16 18.47
N SER A 28 -12.86 28.97 17.52
CA SER A 28 -14.20 28.89 16.98
C SER A 28 -14.46 27.54 16.29
N LYS A 29 -15.59 26.93 16.64
CA LYS A 29 -16.15 25.68 16.08
C LYS A 29 -16.56 25.81 14.58
N THR A 30 -16.16 26.91 13.94
CA THR A 30 -16.50 27.30 12.56
C THR A 30 -15.41 26.93 11.57
N GLU A 31 -14.15 26.77 11.99
CA GLU A 31 -13.01 26.54 11.08
C GLU A 31 -12.73 25.05 10.81
N GLN A 32 -13.16 24.15 11.70
CA GLN A 32 -13.16 22.69 11.46
C GLN A 32 -14.32 22.24 10.56
N ARG A 33 -15.38 23.04 10.42
CA ARG A 33 -16.54 22.68 9.58
C ARG A 33 -16.28 22.93 8.10
N THR A 34 -15.52 23.96 7.74
CA THR A 34 -15.24 24.32 6.34
C THR A 34 -14.27 23.35 5.66
N THR A 35 -13.27 22.82 6.37
CA THR A 35 -12.33 21.82 5.81
C THR A 35 -12.98 20.45 5.60
N VAL A 36 -13.88 20.01 6.49
CA VAL A 36 -14.65 18.78 6.30
C VAL A 36 -15.67 18.94 5.16
N PHE A 37 -16.32 20.10 5.03
CA PHE A 37 -17.29 20.35 3.96
C PHE A 37 -16.64 20.41 2.57
N LEU A 38 -15.44 21.01 2.46
CA LEU A 38 -14.69 21.07 1.20
C LEU A 38 -14.14 19.71 0.76
N ASN A 39 -13.69 18.88 1.69
CA ASN A 39 -13.25 17.52 1.36
C ASN A 39 -14.43 16.63 0.95
N HIS A 40 -15.57 16.75 1.63
CA HIS A 40 -16.79 16.03 1.23
C HIS A 40 -17.31 16.48 -0.14
N PHE A 41 -17.22 17.77 -0.48
CA PHE A 41 -17.58 18.27 -1.82
C PHE A 41 -16.65 17.74 -2.92
N ARG A 42 -15.35 17.61 -2.64
CA ARG A 42 -14.37 17.03 -3.59
C ARG A 42 -14.64 15.55 -3.80
N ASP A 43 -14.95 14.80 -2.75
CA ASP A 43 -15.24 13.36 -2.84
C ASP A 43 -16.54 13.11 -3.60
N VAL A 44 -17.58 13.93 -3.38
CA VAL A 44 -18.84 13.86 -4.13
C VAL A 44 -18.62 14.24 -5.60
N ALA A 45 -17.81 15.26 -5.90
CA ALA A 45 -17.51 15.65 -7.28
C ALA A 45 -16.72 14.57 -8.04
N VAL A 46 -15.75 13.92 -7.39
CA VAL A 46 -15.00 12.80 -7.96
C VAL A 46 -15.92 11.60 -8.19
N ALA A 47 -16.78 11.27 -7.24
CA ALA A 47 -17.77 10.20 -7.40
C ALA A 47 -18.75 10.47 -8.55
N LEU A 48 -19.20 11.73 -8.72
CA LEU A 48 -20.08 12.14 -9.81
C LEU A 48 -19.39 12.05 -11.18
N LEU A 49 -18.11 12.42 -11.27
CA LEU A 49 -17.32 12.28 -12.50
C LEU A 49 -17.11 10.82 -12.88
N ILE A 50 -16.85 9.95 -11.90
CA ILE A 50 -16.74 8.51 -12.12
C ILE A 50 -18.10 7.94 -12.58
N ALA A 51 -19.20 8.30 -11.92
CA ALA A 51 -20.53 7.85 -12.30
C ALA A 51 -20.95 8.33 -13.70
N LEU A 52 -20.63 9.57 -14.06
CA LEU A 52 -20.86 10.11 -15.41
C LEU A 52 -20.04 9.36 -16.46
N ARG A 53 -18.79 8.98 -16.16
CA ARG A 53 -17.95 8.17 -17.04
C ARG A 53 -18.49 6.75 -17.24
N TRP A 54 -19.03 6.13 -16.18
CA TRP A 54 -19.71 4.84 -16.28
C TRP A 54 -21.00 4.93 -17.09
N LEU A 55 -21.78 6.00 -16.92
CA LEU A 55 -23.02 6.22 -17.68
C LEU A 55 -22.77 6.46 -19.18
N THR A 56 -21.70 7.17 -19.54
CA THR A 56 -21.33 7.38 -20.95
C THR A 56 -20.85 6.07 -21.59
N GLN A 57 -20.05 5.26 -20.89
CA GLN A 57 -19.65 3.92 -21.35
C GLN A 57 -20.85 2.97 -21.51
N ALA A 58 -21.77 2.94 -20.54
CA ALA A 58 -22.97 2.11 -20.59
C ALA A 58 -23.96 2.54 -21.69
N ARG A 59 -24.02 3.84 -22.00
CA ARG A 59 -24.84 4.37 -23.11
C ARG A 59 -24.23 4.01 -24.47
N TRP A 60 -22.90 4.02 -24.58
CA TRP A 60 -22.18 3.63 -25.78
C TRP A 60 -22.31 2.13 -26.07
N LEU A 61 -22.18 1.28 -25.05
CA LEU A 61 -22.42 -0.17 -25.16
C LEU A 61 -23.85 -0.51 -25.59
N ARG A 62 -24.85 0.25 -25.12
CA ARG A 62 -26.24 0.11 -25.59
C ARG A 62 -26.43 0.54 -27.04
N HIS A 63 -25.62 1.49 -27.53
CA HIS A 63 -25.70 1.92 -28.92
C HIS A 63 -25.05 0.90 -29.87
N LEU A 64 -23.92 0.32 -29.47
CA LEU A 64 -23.29 -0.79 -30.21
C LEU A 64 -24.21 -2.02 -30.29
N ARG A 65 -24.94 -2.35 -29.21
CA ARG A 65 -25.88 -3.47 -29.21
C ARG A 65 -27.10 -3.25 -30.12
N LYS A 66 -27.43 -1.99 -30.44
CA LYS A 66 -28.47 -1.64 -31.45
C LYS A 66 -27.95 -1.69 -32.88
N LEU A 67 -26.64 -1.52 -33.09
CA LEU A 67 -26.03 -1.58 -34.43
C LEU A 67 -25.63 -3.00 -34.84
N GLY A 68 -25.60 -3.95 -33.90
CA GLY A 68 -25.30 -5.37 -34.15
C GLY A 68 -26.52 -6.26 -34.44
N SER A 69 -27.71 -5.69 -34.66
CA SER A 69 -28.94 -6.45 -34.95
C SER A 69 -29.59 -5.95 -36.24
N THR A 70 -28.88 -6.07 -37.36
CA THR A 70 -29.50 -6.06 -38.69
C THR A 70 -29.10 -7.35 -39.39
N ASP A 71 -30.11 -8.13 -39.73
CA ASP A 71 -30.02 -9.45 -40.35
C ASP A 71 -29.14 -9.46 -41.61
N VAL A 72 -28.29 -10.49 -41.70
CA VAL A 72 -27.51 -10.83 -42.88
C VAL A 72 -28.34 -11.81 -43.71
N SER A 73 -28.81 -11.36 -44.88
CA SER A 73 -29.19 -12.26 -45.97
C SER A 73 -28.39 -11.90 -47.23
N SER A 74 -27.55 -12.86 -47.65
CA SER A 74 -27.11 -13.17 -49.02
C SER A 74 -26.62 -12.07 -49.95
N GLY A 75 -25.38 -12.24 -50.46
CA GLY A 75 -25.06 -11.84 -51.83
C GLY A 75 -23.73 -11.12 -52.01
N GLU A 76 -22.75 -11.89 -52.47
CA GLU A 76 -21.66 -11.52 -53.38
C GLU A 76 -20.53 -10.57 -52.96
N SER A 77 -19.37 -11.01 -53.42
CA SER A 77 -18.01 -10.50 -53.35
C SER A 77 -17.77 -9.23 -54.15
N GLU A 78 -17.23 -8.19 -53.51
CA GLU A 78 -16.15 -7.35 -54.03
C GLU A 78 -15.68 -6.37 -52.94
N GLN A 79 -14.42 -5.93 -53.01
CA GLN A 79 -13.77 -4.91 -52.17
C GLN A 79 -13.10 -5.36 -50.85
N LEU A 80 -12.12 -6.25 -50.98
CA LEU A 80 -10.87 -6.11 -50.22
C LEU A 80 -10.12 -4.85 -50.71
N ARG A 81 -10.29 -3.73 -50.00
CA ARG A 81 -9.34 -2.59 -49.85
C ARG A 81 -10.11 -1.42 -49.20
N ASN A 82 -9.88 -1.23 -47.89
CA ASN A 82 -10.19 -0.03 -47.05
C ASN A 82 -10.73 -0.34 -45.63
N GLY A 83 -10.46 -1.53 -45.07
CA GLY A 83 -10.83 -1.86 -43.68
C GLY A 83 -9.73 -1.63 -42.63
N GLY A 84 -8.58 -1.05 -42.98
CA GLY A 84 -7.39 -0.98 -42.13
C GLY A 84 -7.06 0.39 -41.52
N ALA A 85 -7.96 1.38 -41.56
CA ALA A 85 -7.61 2.77 -41.25
C ALA A 85 -8.49 3.47 -40.18
N VAL A 86 -9.32 2.74 -39.42
CA VAL A 86 -10.22 3.38 -38.41
C VAL A 86 -9.91 2.95 -36.96
N LEU A 87 -8.89 2.10 -36.74
CA LEU A 87 -8.51 1.66 -35.39
C LEU A 87 -7.26 2.34 -34.80
N ALA A 88 -6.77 3.41 -35.42
CA ALA A 88 -5.54 4.09 -35.02
C ALA A 88 -5.68 5.61 -35.06
N LEU A 89 -6.62 6.20 -34.33
CA LEU A 89 -6.71 7.65 -34.12
C LEU A 89 -7.54 7.97 -32.87
N PHE A 90 -7.16 7.50 -31.66
CA PHE A 90 -7.63 8.11 -30.39
C PHE A 90 -6.71 7.76 -29.20
N THR A 91 -5.41 7.64 -29.44
CA THR A 91 -4.37 7.70 -28.40
C THR A 91 -3.53 8.94 -28.67
N ASP A 92 -3.96 10.08 -28.14
CA ASP A 92 -3.12 11.26 -27.88
C ASP A 92 -4.04 12.37 -27.42
N PHE A 93 -4.12 12.62 -26.11
CA PHE A 93 -4.40 13.92 -25.48
C PHE A 93 -4.53 13.72 -23.96
N SER A 94 -3.39 13.61 -23.27
CA SER A 94 -3.32 13.91 -21.83
C SER A 94 -1.89 14.31 -21.46
N GLY A 95 -1.46 15.43 -22.03
CA GLY A 95 -0.27 16.15 -21.61
C GLY A 95 -0.50 17.62 -21.89
N PHE A 96 -1.05 18.36 -20.94
CA PHE A 96 -0.81 19.79 -20.66
C PHE A 96 -1.76 20.32 -19.58
N ILE A 97 -1.24 21.26 -18.75
CA ILE A 97 -1.90 22.05 -17.70
C ILE A 97 -2.13 21.25 -16.38
N ILE A 98 -1.37 21.44 -15.28
CA ILE A 98 -1.14 22.68 -14.53
C ILE A 98 0.32 22.75 -14.03
N THR A 99 1.08 23.71 -14.57
CA THR A 99 2.20 24.36 -13.89
C THR A 99 1.75 25.77 -13.52
N ALA A 100 1.66 26.08 -12.24
CA ALA A 100 1.65 27.44 -11.70
C ALA A 100 2.00 27.34 -10.21
N ALA A 101 3.25 27.58 -9.85
CA ALA A 101 3.78 28.89 -9.43
C ALA A 101 3.62 29.11 -7.92
N SER A 102 4.74 28.90 -7.22
CA SER A 102 4.99 29.40 -5.87
C SER A 102 4.89 30.93 -5.82
N PRO A 103 4.38 31.54 -4.75
CA PRO A 103 4.72 32.92 -4.43
C PRO A 103 5.83 32.94 -3.39
N VAL A 104 7.05 33.23 -3.85
CA VAL A 104 8.06 33.93 -3.06
C VAL A 104 7.62 35.38 -2.96
N THR A 105 7.32 35.86 -1.76
CA THR A 105 7.13 37.28 -1.49
C THR A 105 8.27 37.80 -0.62
N SER A 106 9.14 38.57 -1.24
CA SER A 106 10.18 39.39 -0.60
C SER A 106 9.90 40.88 -0.89
N ARG A 107 9.75 41.69 0.16
CA ARG A 107 10.07 43.15 0.25
C ARG A 107 9.72 43.63 1.65
N GLU A 108 10.72 43.88 2.50
CA GLU A 108 11.41 45.15 2.76
C GLU A 108 10.64 46.16 3.64
N ARG A 109 11.26 46.40 4.81
CA ARG A 109 11.39 47.65 5.59
C ARG A 109 10.18 48.16 6.38
N TYR A 110 10.26 47.99 7.71
CA TYR A 110 10.30 49.12 8.64
C TYR A 110 11.38 48.89 9.70
N SER A 111 12.18 49.91 9.91
CA SER A 111 13.34 49.97 10.81
C SER A 111 12.94 50.77 12.04
N THR A 112 13.14 50.23 13.24
CA THR A 112 13.29 51.04 14.46
C THR A 112 14.29 50.38 15.41
N MET A 113 15.54 50.87 15.31
CA MET A 113 16.50 51.17 16.36
C MET A 113 16.25 50.60 17.77
N ALA A 114 17.13 49.69 18.20
CA ALA A 114 17.73 49.74 19.53
C ALA A 114 19.13 49.10 19.47
N ALA A 115 20.15 49.96 19.46
CA ALA A 115 21.53 49.58 19.66
C ALA A 115 21.75 49.13 21.11
N LEU A 116 22.78 48.31 21.36
CA LEU A 116 23.95 48.64 22.20
C LEU A 116 24.91 47.42 22.23
N PHE A 117 26.16 47.67 21.80
CA PHE A 117 27.44 47.08 22.21
C PHE A 117 27.66 45.56 22.01
N SER A 118 28.37 45.15 20.96
CA SER A 118 29.85 45.10 20.84
C SER A 118 30.51 44.11 21.81
N CYS A 119 30.90 42.94 21.29
CA CYS A 119 32.23 42.37 21.45
C CYS A 119 32.43 41.18 20.47
N CYS A 120 33.25 41.43 19.45
CA CYS A 120 34.09 40.48 18.72
C CYS A 120 34.84 39.55 19.71
N PHE A 121 35.30 38.33 19.45
CA PHE A 121 35.55 37.57 18.23
C PHE A 121 35.86 36.11 18.70
N ASP A 122 35.51 35.13 17.87
CA ASP A 122 36.20 33.84 17.71
C ASP A 122 36.16 32.78 18.85
N CYS A 123 35.14 31.90 18.79
CA CYS A 123 35.32 30.46 18.99
C CYS A 123 34.01 29.72 18.67
N GLY A 124 34.07 28.76 17.73
CA GLY A 124 33.07 27.70 17.63
C GLY A 124 31.94 27.93 16.63
N ARG A 125 32.23 27.78 15.33
CA ARG A 125 31.20 27.37 14.37
C ARG A 125 31.42 25.92 13.98
N ALA A 126 31.11 25.03 14.91
CA ALA A 126 30.73 23.68 14.53
C ALA A 126 29.53 23.83 13.59
N SER A 127 29.73 23.49 12.32
CA SER A 127 28.63 23.35 11.38
C SER A 127 27.71 22.28 11.95
N SER A 128 26.59 22.69 12.54
CA SER A 128 25.46 21.79 12.76
C SER A 128 24.92 21.43 11.38
N GLY A 129 25.58 20.48 10.73
CA GLY A 129 25.04 19.79 9.58
C GLY A 129 23.77 19.13 10.06
N HIS A 130 22.63 19.74 9.74
CA HIS A 130 21.34 19.13 9.93
C HIS A 130 21.33 17.91 9.00
N VAL A 131 21.63 16.73 9.55
CA VAL A 131 21.47 15.47 8.84
C VAL A 131 19.99 15.38 8.53
N THR A 132 19.60 15.69 7.28
CA THR A 132 18.30 15.31 6.77
C THR A 132 18.24 13.79 6.85
N LEU A 133 17.58 13.26 7.88
CA LEU A 133 17.30 11.84 7.99
C LEU A 133 16.54 11.49 6.71
N LYS A 134 17.24 10.87 5.77
CA LYS A 134 16.65 10.31 4.56
C LYS A 134 15.56 9.36 5.05
N GLU A 135 14.31 9.70 4.77
CA GLU A 135 13.17 8.85 5.10
C GLU A 135 13.48 7.45 4.56
N MET A 136 13.52 6.48 5.46
CA MET A 136 13.86 5.11 5.06
C MET A 136 12.77 4.62 4.11
N PRO A 137 13.14 4.04 2.97
CA PRO A 137 12.16 3.51 2.05
C PRO A 137 11.31 2.46 2.76
N THR A 138 10.00 2.55 2.58
CA THR A 138 9.05 1.58 3.12
C THR A 138 8.89 0.42 2.14
N VAL A 139 8.76 -0.79 2.69
CA VAL A 139 8.50 -1.97 1.87
C VAL A 139 7.04 -1.93 1.41
N GLN A 140 6.83 -2.05 0.10
CA GLN A 140 5.52 -1.97 -0.55
C GLN A 140 5.54 -2.77 -1.87
N LEU A 141 4.36 -2.96 -2.48
CA LEU A 141 4.27 -3.55 -3.82
C LEU A 141 4.95 -2.65 -4.85
N ASP A 142 5.79 -3.24 -5.70
CA ASP A 142 6.58 -2.50 -6.68
C ASP A 142 5.82 -2.29 -7.99
N THR A 143 5.46 -1.04 -8.27
CA THR A 143 4.77 -0.65 -9.51
C THR A 143 5.64 -0.81 -10.77
N HIS A 144 6.96 -0.98 -10.64
CA HIS A 144 7.86 -1.25 -11.77
C HIS A 144 7.91 -2.74 -12.12
N HIS A 145 7.53 -3.61 -11.18
CA HIS A 145 7.56 -5.06 -11.32
C HIS A 145 6.20 -5.65 -10.98
N MET A 146 5.22 -5.34 -11.83
CA MET A 146 3.84 -5.83 -11.76
C MET A 146 3.35 -6.29 -13.13
N GLY A 147 2.31 -7.12 -13.15
CA GLY A 147 1.63 -7.54 -14.37
C GLY A 147 0.93 -6.38 -15.08
N THR A 148 0.66 -6.56 -16.37
CA THR A 148 0.14 -5.51 -17.27
C THR A 148 -1.24 -5.02 -16.84
N ASP A 149 -2.11 -5.92 -16.37
CA ASP A 149 -3.49 -5.62 -15.96
C ASP A 149 -3.65 -5.55 -14.43
N VAL A 150 -2.53 -5.37 -13.71
CA VAL A 150 -2.50 -5.21 -12.26
C VAL A 150 -2.72 -3.74 -11.88
N VAL A 151 -3.53 -3.52 -10.86
CA VAL A 151 -3.81 -2.21 -10.30
C VAL A 151 -3.38 -2.19 -8.83
N ILE A 152 -2.49 -1.25 -8.51
CA ILE A 152 -1.99 -1.04 -7.15
C ILE A 152 -2.55 0.26 -6.59
N VAL A 153 -3.17 0.19 -5.41
CA VAL A 153 -3.75 1.34 -4.71
C VAL A 153 -3.33 1.36 -3.23
N LYS A 154 -3.85 2.33 -2.46
CA LYS A 154 -3.52 2.52 -1.03
C LYS A 154 -2.00 2.64 -0.76
N SER A 155 -1.30 3.44 -1.57
CA SER A 155 0.15 3.66 -1.43
C SER A 155 0.95 2.35 -1.46
N GLY A 156 0.75 1.52 -2.49
CA GLY A 156 1.52 0.29 -2.65
C GLY A 156 1.07 -0.87 -1.74
N ARG A 157 -0.10 -0.76 -1.10
CA ARG A 157 -0.57 -1.76 -0.11
C ARG A 157 -1.74 -2.62 -0.56
N ARG A 158 -2.42 -2.28 -1.65
CA ARG A 158 -3.57 -3.05 -2.15
C ARG A 158 -3.35 -3.40 -3.61
N ILE A 159 -3.60 -4.66 -3.96
CA ILE A 159 -3.57 -5.17 -5.32
C ILE A 159 -4.97 -5.63 -5.76
N CYS A 160 -5.33 -5.31 -6.99
CA CYS A 160 -6.53 -5.79 -7.70
C CYS A 160 -6.25 -5.88 -9.21
N GLY A 161 -7.20 -6.38 -10.00
CA GLY A 161 -7.01 -6.59 -11.46
C GLY A 161 -6.63 -8.03 -11.77
N THR A 162 -5.80 -8.23 -12.80
CA THR A 162 -5.35 -9.55 -13.26
C THR A 162 -3.83 -9.57 -13.42
N GLY A 163 -3.16 -10.42 -12.65
CA GLY A 163 -1.71 -10.60 -12.69
C GLY A 163 -1.05 -10.59 -11.30
N GLY A 164 0.28 -10.58 -11.28
CA GLY A 164 1.12 -10.61 -10.09
C GLY A 164 1.91 -9.32 -9.87
N CYS A 165 2.39 -9.14 -8.64
CA CYS A 165 3.30 -8.07 -8.27
C CYS A 165 4.28 -8.59 -7.21
N ILE A 166 5.55 -8.22 -7.33
CA ILE A 166 6.54 -8.43 -6.28
C ILE A 166 6.66 -7.19 -5.38
N ALA A 167 7.19 -7.35 -4.17
CA ALA A 167 7.55 -6.21 -3.33
C ALA A 167 8.85 -5.55 -3.82
N ASN A 168 9.07 -4.29 -3.42
CA ASN A 168 10.25 -3.50 -3.76
C ASN A 168 11.52 -3.88 -2.96
N ALA A 169 11.43 -4.79 -1.99
CA ALA A 169 12.54 -5.22 -1.15
C ALA A 169 12.77 -6.73 -1.28
N PRO A 170 14.00 -7.19 -1.58
CA PRO A 170 14.34 -8.60 -1.58
C PRO A 170 14.42 -9.16 -0.15
N LEU A 171 14.21 -10.47 -0.03
CA LEU A 171 14.42 -11.19 1.23
C LEU A 171 15.89 -11.56 1.37
N HIS A 172 16.75 -10.61 1.75
CA HIS A 172 18.18 -10.86 2.00
C HIS A 172 18.49 -11.25 3.45
N GLN A 173 17.56 -11.01 4.36
CA GLN A 173 17.70 -11.34 5.77
C GLN A 173 17.34 -12.81 6.03
N ASN A 174 18.05 -13.41 6.99
CA ASN A 174 17.91 -14.84 7.34
C ASN A 174 16.49 -15.29 7.65
N LYS A 175 15.63 -14.41 8.19
CA LYS A 175 14.26 -14.74 8.61
C LYS A 175 13.32 -13.57 8.39
N SER A 176 12.42 -13.72 7.43
CA SER A 176 11.47 -12.68 7.02
C SER A 176 10.02 -13.07 7.29
N TYR A 177 9.22 -12.11 7.72
CA TYR A 177 7.77 -12.23 7.88
C TYR A 177 7.03 -11.11 7.16
N PHE A 178 5.93 -11.46 6.50
CA PHE A 178 5.00 -10.54 5.86
C PHE A 178 3.59 -11.13 5.86
N GLU A 179 2.58 -10.27 5.76
CA GLU A 179 1.18 -10.71 5.76
C GLU A 179 0.39 -10.19 4.56
N PHE A 180 -0.66 -10.91 4.22
CA PHE A 180 -1.68 -10.50 3.27
C PHE A 180 -3.06 -10.69 3.89
N LYS A 181 -3.89 -9.65 3.82
CA LYS A 181 -5.29 -9.72 4.19
C LYS A 181 -6.14 -9.90 2.94
N ILE A 182 -6.97 -10.95 2.94
CA ILE A 182 -7.90 -11.23 1.86
C ILE A 182 -9.10 -10.30 2.04
N GLN A 183 -9.24 -9.30 1.16
CA GLN A 183 -10.35 -8.34 1.22
C GLN A 183 -11.55 -8.85 0.44
N SER A 184 -11.29 -9.45 -0.73
CA SER A 184 -12.28 -10.20 -1.49
C SER A 184 -11.57 -11.38 -2.16
N THR A 185 -12.22 -12.53 -2.14
CA THR A 185 -11.73 -13.77 -2.73
C THR A 185 -12.02 -13.79 -4.22
N GLY A 186 -11.48 -14.80 -4.89
CA GLY A 186 -11.42 -14.94 -6.34
C GLY A 186 -10.27 -15.89 -6.66
N VAL A 187 -9.50 -15.58 -7.69
CA VAL A 187 -8.24 -16.29 -7.97
C VAL A 187 -7.10 -15.45 -7.40
N TRP A 188 -6.35 -16.01 -6.46
CA TRP A 188 -5.22 -15.28 -5.86
C TRP A 188 -4.18 -16.25 -5.33
N GLY A 189 -2.99 -15.73 -5.05
CA GLY A 189 -1.99 -16.48 -4.33
C GLY A 189 -0.87 -15.60 -3.81
N VAL A 190 -0.19 -16.09 -2.80
CA VAL A 190 0.84 -15.36 -2.05
C VAL A 190 2.05 -16.25 -1.80
N GLY A 191 3.24 -15.66 -1.76
CA GLY A 191 4.45 -16.41 -1.44
C GLY A 191 5.70 -15.65 -1.80
N VAL A 192 6.65 -16.33 -2.46
CA VAL A 192 7.91 -15.75 -2.91
C VAL A 192 8.16 -15.99 -4.39
N ALA A 193 8.79 -15.02 -5.06
CA ALA A 193 9.23 -15.15 -6.44
C ALA A 193 10.55 -14.43 -6.69
N THR A 194 11.25 -14.85 -7.73
CA THR A 194 12.39 -14.10 -8.28
C THR A 194 11.89 -13.04 -9.26
N GLN A 195 12.70 -12.02 -9.58
CA GLN A 195 12.38 -11.02 -10.61
C GLN A 195 12.15 -11.62 -12.01
N LYS A 196 12.54 -12.88 -12.24
CA LYS A 196 12.35 -13.58 -13.52
C LYS A 196 10.97 -14.23 -13.67
N ALA A 197 10.15 -14.25 -12.61
CA ALA A 197 8.82 -14.84 -12.66
C ALA A 197 7.92 -14.09 -13.65
N ASN A 198 7.12 -14.83 -14.41
CA ASN A 198 6.15 -14.21 -15.33
C ASN A 198 4.92 -13.72 -14.56
N LEU A 199 4.90 -12.43 -14.21
CA LEU A 199 3.81 -11.81 -13.45
C LEU A 199 2.49 -11.66 -14.23
N ASN A 200 2.48 -11.88 -15.55
CA ASN A 200 1.25 -11.91 -16.34
C ASN A 200 0.59 -13.29 -16.35
N GLN A 201 1.28 -14.32 -15.86
CA GLN A 201 0.75 -15.68 -15.83
C GLN A 201 0.04 -15.95 -14.50
N VAL A 202 -1.27 -16.14 -14.56
CA VAL A 202 -2.07 -16.59 -13.41
C VAL A 202 -2.58 -18.02 -13.64
N PRO A 203 -2.55 -18.91 -12.63
CA PRO A 203 -1.85 -18.79 -11.35
C PRO A 203 -0.32 -18.88 -11.47
N LEU A 204 0.38 -18.27 -10.50
CA LEU A 204 1.82 -18.46 -10.30
C LEU A 204 2.14 -19.87 -9.74
N GLY A 205 3.42 -20.17 -9.56
CA GLY A 205 3.92 -21.49 -9.13
C GLY A 205 3.98 -22.52 -10.26
N ARG A 206 3.80 -22.07 -11.52
CA ARG A 206 3.94 -22.91 -12.73
C ARG A 206 5.37 -23.00 -13.24
N ASP A 207 6.24 -22.09 -12.81
CA ASP A 207 7.65 -22.01 -13.21
C ASP A 207 8.58 -22.23 -12.01
N ALA A 208 9.88 -22.33 -12.28
CA ALA A 208 10.92 -22.42 -11.26
C ALA A 208 11.21 -21.08 -10.56
N HIS A 209 10.48 -20.02 -10.91
CA HIS A 209 10.74 -18.66 -10.45
C HIS A 209 9.76 -18.18 -9.39
N SER A 210 8.75 -19.00 -9.06
CA SER A 210 7.72 -18.69 -8.08
C SER A 210 7.39 -19.90 -7.20
N LEU A 211 7.15 -19.64 -5.91
CA LEU A 211 6.64 -20.58 -4.91
C LEU A 211 5.51 -19.87 -4.17
N VAL A 212 4.29 -20.37 -4.35
CA VAL A 212 3.08 -19.67 -3.90
C VAL A 212 2.06 -20.61 -3.28
N LEU A 213 1.41 -20.15 -2.21
CA LEU A 213 0.12 -20.64 -1.76
C LEU A 213 -0.97 -20.10 -2.68
N ARG A 214 -1.82 -20.97 -3.20
CA ARG A 214 -2.99 -20.63 -4.01
C ARG A 214 -4.25 -20.54 -3.15
N GLN A 215 -5.30 -19.95 -3.73
CA GLN A 215 -6.59 -19.75 -3.07
C GLN A 215 -7.27 -21.05 -2.60
N ASP A 216 -6.96 -22.20 -3.22
CA ASP A 216 -7.49 -23.51 -2.86
C ASP A 216 -6.70 -24.21 -1.73
N GLY A 217 -5.74 -23.50 -1.13
CA GLY A 217 -4.90 -23.98 -0.04
C GLY A 217 -3.71 -24.83 -0.48
N THR A 218 -3.47 -24.98 -1.79
CA THR A 218 -2.32 -25.74 -2.30
C THR A 218 -1.09 -24.85 -2.46
N VAL A 219 0.09 -25.39 -2.16
CA VAL A 219 1.38 -24.72 -2.37
C VAL A 219 2.03 -25.28 -3.62
N TYR A 220 2.32 -24.42 -4.59
CA TYR A 220 2.84 -24.80 -5.91
C TYR A 220 4.20 -24.17 -6.20
N HIS A 221 5.08 -24.96 -6.80
CA HIS A 221 6.35 -24.52 -7.37
C HIS A 221 6.72 -25.43 -8.54
N ASN A 222 7.20 -24.85 -9.66
CA ASN A 222 7.56 -25.58 -10.86
C ASN A 222 6.44 -26.50 -11.39
N ASN A 223 5.19 -26.03 -11.28
CA ASN A 223 3.97 -26.76 -11.65
C ASN A 223 3.74 -28.07 -10.85
N GLU A 224 4.40 -28.22 -9.70
CA GLU A 224 4.22 -29.35 -8.79
C GLU A 224 3.63 -28.87 -7.46
N GLU A 225 2.67 -29.64 -6.95
CA GLU A 225 2.15 -29.44 -5.60
C GLU A 225 3.22 -29.86 -4.59
N LYS A 226 3.67 -28.90 -3.77
CA LYS A 226 4.69 -29.12 -2.74
C LYS A 226 4.09 -29.46 -1.39
N ASN A 227 2.95 -28.83 -1.08
CA ASN A 227 2.23 -29.06 0.16
C ASN A 227 0.79 -28.55 0.03
N LYS A 228 -0.06 -28.84 1.02
CA LYS A 228 -1.45 -28.41 1.03
C LYS A 228 -1.93 -28.12 2.45
N LEU A 229 -2.64 -27.01 2.60
CA LEU A 229 -3.33 -26.68 3.84
C LEU A 229 -4.42 -27.74 4.15
N PRO A 230 -4.65 -28.05 5.43
CA PRO A 230 -5.73 -28.96 5.80
C PRO A 230 -7.09 -28.38 5.37
N ALA A 231 -7.99 -29.25 4.91
CA ALA A 231 -9.26 -28.83 4.28
C ALA A 231 -10.18 -27.98 5.18
N ASN A 232 -10.01 -28.07 6.49
CA ASN A 232 -10.75 -27.26 7.47
C ASN A 232 -10.18 -25.85 7.69
N SER A 233 -9.08 -25.51 7.01
CA SER A 233 -8.34 -24.26 7.19
C SER A 233 -8.05 -23.59 5.85
N LEU A 234 -9.01 -23.67 4.92
CA LEU A 234 -8.95 -22.96 3.66
C LEU A 234 -9.15 -21.46 3.89
N PRO A 235 -8.26 -20.59 3.38
CA PRO A 235 -8.37 -19.16 3.61
C PRO A 235 -9.66 -18.57 3.03
N GLN A 236 -10.34 -17.73 3.81
CA GLN A 236 -11.59 -17.07 3.45
C GLN A 236 -11.44 -15.54 3.37
N GLU A 237 -12.46 -14.87 2.85
CA GLU A 237 -12.53 -13.41 2.91
C GLU A 237 -12.46 -12.91 4.35
N GLY A 238 -11.63 -11.89 4.58
CA GLY A 238 -11.36 -11.31 5.89
C GLY A 238 -10.16 -11.92 6.61
N ASP A 239 -9.71 -13.12 6.22
CA ASP A 239 -8.57 -13.79 6.84
C ASP A 239 -7.25 -13.08 6.55
N ILE A 240 -6.30 -13.28 7.46
CA ILE A 240 -4.94 -12.78 7.37
C ILE A 240 -3.99 -13.97 7.19
N LEU A 241 -3.31 -13.98 6.06
CA LEU A 241 -2.26 -14.94 5.74
C LEU A 241 -0.91 -14.37 6.13
N GLY A 242 -0.24 -15.01 7.08
CA GLY A 242 1.16 -14.74 7.39
C GLY A 242 2.07 -15.69 6.63
N VAL A 243 3.18 -15.18 6.12
CA VAL A 243 4.20 -15.96 5.42
C VAL A 243 5.53 -15.74 6.09
N THR A 244 6.20 -16.83 6.47
CA THR A 244 7.59 -16.83 6.92
C THR A 244 8.49 -17.42 5.85
N TYR A 245 9.67 -16.84 5.67
CA TYR A 245 10.69 -17.36 4.77
C TYR A 245 12.07 -17.20 5.38
N ASP A 246 12.87 -18.28 5.37
CA ASP A 246 14.21 -18.30 5.96
C ASP A 246 15.32 -18.78 5.01
N HIS A 247 15.08 -18.72 3.70
CA HIS A 247 15.90 -19.27 2.62
C HIS A 247 15.96 -20.79 2.52
N VAL A 248 15.61 -21.53 3.57
CA VAL A 248 15.51 -22.99 3.54
C VAL A 248 14.08 -23.39 3.17
N GLU A 249 13.10 -22.78 3.82
CA GLU A 249 11.68 -23.06 3.62
C GLU A 249 10.79 -21.82 3.70
N LEU A 250 9.63 -21.94 3.08
CA LEU A 250 8.47 -21.08 3.26
C LEU A 250 7.50 -21.80 4.18
N ASN A 251 6.93 -21.11 5.16
CA ASN A 251 5.85 -21.65 5.99
C ASN A 251 4.70 -20.63 6.12
N LEU A 252 3.50 -21.15 6.41
CA LEU A 252 2.23 -20.44 6.30
C LEU A 252 1.54 -20.34 7.65
N TYR A 253 0.92 -19.18 7.88
CA TYR A 253 0.13 -18.86 9.05
C TYR A 253 -1.24 -18.36 8.60
N LEU A 254 -2.29 -18.77 9.28
CA LEU A 254 -3.65 -18.28 9.07
C LEU A 254 -4.16 -17.66 10.37
N ASN A 255 -4.49 -16.37 10.33
CA ASN A 255 -4.93 -15.60 11.50
C ASN A 255 -3.98 -15.75 12.71
N GLY A 256 -2.67 -15.74 12.45
CA GLY A 256 -1.60 -15.89 13.44
C GLY A 256 -1.33 -17.33 13.89
N LYS A 257 -2.13 -18.31 13.46
CA LYS A 257 -1.91 -19.73 13.77
C LYS A 257 -1.02 -20.37 12.71
N ASN A 258 0.04 -21.06 13.16
CA ASN A 258 0.90 -21.83 12.27
C ASN A 258 0.13 -22.99 11.64
N MET A 259 0.18 -23.09 10.32
CA MET A 259 -0.48 -24.15 9.55
C MET A 259 0.36 -25.42 9.41
N ASN A 260 1.63 -25.39 9.83
CA ASN A 260 2.59 -26.48 9.70
C ASN A 260 2.64 -27.04 8.27
N CYS A 261 2.67 -26.13 7.29
CA CYS A 261 2.64 -26.42 5.86
C CYS A 261 3.91 -25.86 5.21
N PRO A 262 5.10 -26.39 5.57
CA PRO A 262 6.35 -25.90 5.01
C PRO A 262 6.51 -26.35 3.55
N ALA A 263 7.17 -25.53 2.75
CA ALA A 263 7.59 -25.86 1.40
C ALA A 263 9.03 -25.40 1.17
N SER A 264 9.85 -26.24 0.54
CA SER A 264 11.26 -25.92 0.27
C SER A 264 11.41 -24.62 -0.53
N GLY A 265 12.33 -23.77 -0.10
CA GLY A 265 12.61 -22.48 -0.72
C GLY A 265 13.13 -22.61 -2.15
N ILE A 266 13.07 -21.49 -2.88
CA ILE A 266 13.53 -21.41 -4.28
C ILE A 266 14.88 -20.72 -4.37
N ARG A 267 15.63 -21.00 -5.44
CA ARG A 267 16.97 -20.46 -5.65
C ARG A 267 16.94 -19.03 -6.20
N GLY A 268 17.96 -18.24 -5.84
CA GLY A 268 18.16 -16.88 -6.32
C GLY A 268 17.67 -15.81 -5.34
N THR A 269 17.78 -14.54 -5.75
CA THR A 269 17.22 -13.43 -4.98
C THR A 269 15.70 -13.44 -5.11
N VAL A 270 15.03 -13.62 -3.96
CA VAL A 270 13.58 -13.73 -3.88
C VAL A 270 12.95 -12.51 -3.24
N PHE A 271 11.71 -12.25 -3.63
CA PHE A 271 10.88 -11.15 -3.18
C PHE A 271 9.52 -11.73 -2.74
N PRO A 272 8.83 -11.12 -1.77
CA PRO A 272 7.42 -11.39 -1.56
C PRO A 272 6.66 -11.17 -2.87
N VAL A 273 5.77 -12.09 -3.20
CA VAL A 273 4.92 -12.01 -4.39
C VAL A 273 3.47 -12.23 -4.01
N VAL A 274 2.58 -11.54 -4.71
CA VAL A 274 1.14 -11.75 -4.68
C VAL A 274 0.61 -11.71 -6.11
N TYR A 275 -0.38 -12.54 -6.42
CA TYR A 275 -1.15 -12.43 -7.65
C TYR A 275 -2.65 -12.44 -7.36
N VAL A 276 -3.40 -11.81 -8.25
CA VAL A 276 -4.86 -11.67 -8.20
C VAL A 276 -5.45 -11.81 -9.59
N ASP A 277 -6.66 -12.34 -9.65
CA ASP A 277 -7.53 -12.45 -10.82
C ASP A 277 -8.98 -12.74 -10.35
N ASP A 278 -9.94 -12.75 -11.26
CA ASP A 278 -11.36 -12.98 -10.94
C ASP A 278 -11.88 -12.05 -9.83
N SER A 279 -11.56 -10.75 -9.92
CA SER A 279 -11.95 -9.71 -8.97
C SER A 279 -11.39 -9.85 -7.54
N ALA A 280 -10.38 -10.71 -7.33
CA ALA A 280 -9.72 -10.81 -6.03
C ALA A 280 -9.04 -9.50 -5.63
N ILE A 281 -9.10 -9.18 -4.33
CA ILE A 281 -8.49 -7.98 -3.75
C ILE A 281 -7.73 -8.38 -2.50
N LEU A 282 -6.42 -8.13 -2.48
CA LEU A 282 -5.55 -8.41 -1.34
C LEU A 282 -4.87 -7.13 -0.85
N ASP A 283 -4.77 -6.99 0.48
CA ASP A 283 -3.97 -5.96 1.12
C ASP A 283 -2.68 -6.57 1.68
N CYS A 284 -1.52 -6.01 1.39
CA CYS A 284 -0.25 -6.47 1.95
C CYS A 284 0.17 -5.66 3.18
N GLN A 285 0.84 -6.36 4.09
CA GLN A 285 1.38 -5.81 5.32
C GLN A 285 2.85 -6.24 5.47
N PHE A 286 3.75 -5.26 5.46
CA PHE A 286 5.19 -5.50 5.58
C PHE A 286 5.79 -4.95 6.89
N THR A 287 5.05 -4.14 7.65
CA THR A 287 5.54 -3.47 8.87
C THR A 287 4.60 -3.64 10.07
N ASP A 288 3.40 -3.08 9.99
CA ASP A 288 2.42 -3.03 11.08
C ASP A 288 1.48 -4.24 11.03
N PHE A 289 2.02 -5.41 11.37
CA PHE A 289 1.31 -6.68 11.25
C PHE A 289 0.06 -6.76 12.13
N TYR A 290 -0.96 -7.48 11.64
CA TYR A 290 -2.15 -7.81 12.41
C TYR A 290 -1.84 -8.86 13.48
N HIS A 291 -0.93 -9.79 13.18
CA HIS A 291 -0.44 -10.78 14.12
C HIS A 291 1.06 -10.59 14.36
N PRO A 292 1.55 -10.79 15.60
CA PRO A 292 2.97 -10.64 15.89
C PRO A 292 3.78 -11.66 15.07
N PRO A 293 4.93 -11.27 14.50
CA PRO A 293 5.81 -12.19 13.80
C PRO A 293 6.19 -13.39 14.68
N PRO A 294 6.29 -14.60 14.11
CA PRO A 294 6.78 -15.77 14.83
C PRO A 294 8.19 -15.56 15.39
N GLN A 295 8.55 -16.31 16.43
CA GLN A 295 9.83 -16.13 17.13
C GLN A 295 11.03 -16.20 16.18
N GLY A 296 11.87 -15.16 16.22
CA GLY A 296 13.07 -15.03 15.39
C GLY A 296 12.82 -14.51 13.97
N TYR A 297 11.57 -14.33 13.56
CA TYR A 297 11.22 -13.68 12.30
C TYR A 297 10.93 -12.19 12.49
N GLN A 298 11.27 -11.39 11.49
CA GLN A 298 11.12 -9.94 11.52
C GLN A 298 10.54 -9.42 10.22
N LYS A 299 10.06 -8.18 10.23
CA LYS A 299 9.68 -7.46 9.02
C LYS A 299 10.82 -7.40 8.02
N ILE A 300 10.49 -7.18 6.75
CA ILE A 300 11.48 -7.03 5.68
C ILE A 300 12.21 -5.70 5.88
N LEU A 301 13.54 -5.76 5.85
CA LEU A 301 14.42 -4.61 5.97
C LEU A 301 15.15 -4.38 4.65
N PHE A 302 15.30 -3.12 4.25
CA PHE A 302 16.26 -2.76 3.20
C PHE A 302 17.68 -2.89 3.73
N GLU A 303 18.59 -3.37 2.89
CA GLU A 303 20.01 -3.31 3.20
C GLU A 303 20.44 -1.85 3.40
N GLN A 304 21.00 -1.56 4.58
CA GLN A 304 21.68 -0.29 4.80
C GLN A 304 23.02 -0.36 4.08
N GLN A 305 23.19 0.45 3.04
CA GLN A 305 24.52 0.72 2.50
C GLN A 305 25.30 1.49 3.57
N ILE A 306 26.15 0.75 4.31
CA ILE A 306 27.23 1.34 5.10
C ILE A 306 28.27 1.86 4.09
N PHE A 307 28.35 3.19 3.96
CA PHE A 307 29.39 3.87 3.19
C PHE A 307 30.66 4.02 4.02
#